data_AF-A0A7W8ZPS7-F1
#
_entry.id   AF-A0A7W8ZPS7-F1
#
_cell.length_a   1.000
_cell.length_b   1.000
_cell.length_c   1.000
_cell.angle_alpha   90.00
_cell.angle_beta   90.00
_cell.angle_gamma   90.00
#
_symmetry.space_group_name_H-M   'P 1'
#
loop_
_entity.id
_entity.type
_entity.pdbx_description
1 polymer ?
#
loop_
_entity_poly.entity_id
_entity_poly.type
_entity_poly.pdbx_seq_one_letter_code
_entity_poly.pdbx_strand_id
1 'polypeptide(L)'
;MEPDSSLFIDHKQPSKGIKRALNNYHGETEWHRNWKAAFPPAFREVSFSDITLGEIHRADVHTPCGTTLEFQNSPICLEELKSREAFYPKLIWILNGKKFKGFRVLKNLPDVNDPALDAYDFCHTDHLSMIRKPDFLRGSPRVLSFHHPELRKLPITSCYYSFCWKHPHRVWYQAKNPIVVDLGGHFIYQLKQRRQLSGDYPYLHMMTRKSFIEQYVR
;
A
#
# COMPACT_ATOMS: atom_id res chain seq x y z
N MET A 1 -21.86 70.08 -16.60
CA MET A 1 -21.81 69.79 -18.04
C MET A 1 -20.96 68.54 -18.18
N GLU A 2 -21.60 67.38 -18.19
CA GLU A 2 -21.09 66.20 -18.89
C GLU A 2 -21.19 66.48 -20.41
N PRO A 3 -20.29 65.93 -21.25
CA PRO A 3 -20.64 64.66 -21.89
C PRO A 3 -19.47 63.68 -22.07
N ASP A 4 -19.70 62.44 -21.63
CA ASP A 4 -19.99 61.25 -22.45
C ASP A 4 -18.96 60.63 -23.43
N SER A 5 -18.82 59.31 -23.22
CA SER A 5 -18.62 58.16 -24.11
C SER A 5 -17.45 58.02 -25.10
N SER A 6 -16.56 57.09 -24.71
CA SER A 6 -16.17 55.86 -25.43
C SER A 6 -15.37 55.93 -26.74
N LEU A 7 -14.32 55.10 -26.83
CA LEU A 7 -14.17 54.02 -27.82
C LEU A 7 -12.92 53.16 -27.54
N PHE A 8 -13.18 51.88 -27.30
CA PHE A 8 -12.37 50.64 -27.23
C PHE A 8 -10.99 50.59 -27.95
N ILE A 9 -10.02 49.84 -27.38
CA ILE A 9 -9.40 48.62 -27.98
C ILE A 9 -8.85 47.69 -26.86
N ASP A 10 -8.97 46.39 -27.18
CA ASP A 10 -8.84 45.13 -26.44
C ASP A 10 -7.42 44.64 -26.08
N HIS A 11 -7.41 43.59 -25.24
CA HIS A 11 -6.42 42.52 -25.03
C HIS A 11 -5.31 42.68 -23.98
N LYS A 12 -5.50 41.99 -22.85
CA LYS A 12 -4.67 40.82 -22.49
C LYS A 12 -5.39 39.91 -21.49
N GLN A 13 -5.66 38.69 -21.94
CA GLN A 13 -6.24 37.60 -21.17
C GLN A 13 -5.47 37.33 -19.87
N PRO A 14 -6.13 36.98 -18.76
CA PRO A 14 -5.44 36.30 -17.67
C PRO A 14 -5.04 34.90 -18.16
N SER A 15 -3.75 34.61 -18.02
CA SER A 15 -3.09 33.36 -18.34
C SER A 15 -3.90 32.15 -17.88
N LYS A 16 -4.12 31.22 -18.82
CA LYS A 16 -4.75 29.92 -18.62
C LYS A 16 -4.06 29.16 -17.47
N GLY A 17 -4.59 29.30 -16.26
CA GLY A 17 -4.36 28.31 -15.22
C GLY A 17 -4.88 26.98 -15.74
N ILE A 18 -4.00 25.98 -15.84
CA ILE A 18 -4.35 24.62 -16.19
C ILE A 18 -5.29 24.14 -15.08
N LYS A 19 -6.60 24.28 -15.30
CA LYS A 19 -7.62 23.58 -14.52
C LYS A 19 -7.45 22.10 -14.84
N ARG A 20 -6.60 21.41 -14.07
CA ARG A 20 -6.63 19.95 -14.03
C ARG A 20 -7.97 19.61 -13.38
N ALA A 21 -8.94 19.30 -14.24
CA ALA A 21 -10.32 19.09 -13.87
C ALA A 21 -10.40 18.12 -12.69
N LEU A 22 -11.24 18.46 -11.72
CA LEU A 22 -11.82 17.49 -10.79
C LEU A 22 -12.49 16.42 -11.66
N ASN A 23 -11.76 15.36 -11.98
CA ASN A 23 -12.28 14.29 -12.80
C ASN A 23 -13.37 13.61 -11.95
N ASN A 24 -14.62 13.91 -12.26
CA ASN A 24 -15.74 13.09 -11.84
C ASN A 24 -15.49 11.68 -12.41
N TYR A 25 -15.28 10.69 -11.54
CA TYR A 25 -15.03 9.30 -11.91
C TYR A 25 -16.26 8.67 -12.56
N HIS A 26 -16.49 8.93 -13.85
CA HIS A 26 -17.28 8.03 -14.70
C HIS A 26 -16.51 6.71 -14.81
N GLY A 27 -16.70 5.79 -13.85
CA GLY A 27 -16.04 4.47 -13.86
C GLY A 27 -15.63 3.90 -12.50
N GLU A 28 -15.99 4.53 -11.37
CA GLU A 28 -15.68 3.97 -10.06
C GLU A 28 -16.33 2.60 -9.84
N THR A 29 -15.54 1.62 -9.41
CA THR A 29 -16.01 0.25 -9.19
C THR A 29 -16.79 0.12 -7.88
N GLU A 30 -17.65 -0.89 -7.80
CA GLU A 30 -18.38 -1.21 -6.57
C GLU A 30 -17.41 -1.50 -5.40
N TRP A 31 -16.30 -2.17 -5.67
CA TRP A 31 -15.24 -2.42 -4.68
C TRP A 31 -14.72 -1.11 -4.06
N HIS A 32 -14.43 -0.12 -4.90
CA HIS A 32 -13.92 1.19 -4.47
C HIS A 32 -14.97 1.95 -3.66
N ARG A 33 -16.22 1.99 -4.15
CA ARG A 33 -17.36 2.58 -3.41
C ARG A 33 -17.55 1.95 -2.05
N ASN A 34 -17.52 0.62 -1.97
CA ASN A 34 -17.71 -0.13 -0.74
C ASN A 34 -16.56 0.11 0.25
N TRP A 35 -15.34 0.35 -0.23
CA TRP A 35 -14.22 0.76 0.62
C TRP A 35 -14.42 2.16 1.21
N LYS A 36 -14.77 3.17 0.41
CA LYS A 36 -15.09 4.52 0.91
C LYS A 36 -16.28 4.51 1.87
N ALA A 37 -17.34 3.80 1.52
CA ALA A 37 -18.58 3.73 2.30
C ALA A 37 -18.40 3.17 3.71
N ALA A 38 -17.31 2.43 3.97
CA ALA A 38 -17.00 1.88 5.28
C ALA A 38 -16.49 2.91 6.30
N PHE A 39 -16.15 4.12 5.87
CA PHE A 39 -15.68 5.21 6.74
C PHE A 39 -16.77 6.28 6.91
N PRO A 40 -16.79 7.11 7.96
CA PRO A 40 -17.74 8.22 8.09
C PRO A 40 -17.71 9.19 6.89
N PRO A 41 -18.85 9.78 6.48
CA PRO A 41 -18.89 10.72 5.35
C PRO A 41 -17.88 11.87 5.43
N ALA A 42 -17.62 12.38 6.64
CA ALA A 42 -16.66 13.45 6.88
C ALA A 42 -15.21 13.09 6.51
N PHE A 43 -14.88 11.80 6.38
CA PHE A 43 -13.53 11.34 6.08
C PHE A 43 -13.34 11.06 4.58
N ARG A 44 -14.42 10.97 3.81
CA ARG A 44 -14.36 10.49 2.42
C ARG A 44 -14.06 11.64 1.48
N GLU A 45 -13.26 11.37 0.46
CA GLU A 45 -13.09 12.26 -0.70
C GLU A 45 -12.62 13.68 -0.34
N VAL A 46 -11.76 13.80 0.68
CA VAL A 46 -11.27 15.08 1.22
C VAL A 46 -10.23 15.68 0.27
N SER A 47 -10.45 16.92 -0.14
CA SER A 47 -9.55 17.66 -1.03
C SER A 47 -8.58 18.53 -0.24
N PHE A 48 -7.33 18.54 -0.68
CA PHE A 48 -6.25 19.36 -0.16
C PHE A 48 -5.59 20.13 -1.32
N SER A 49 -5.31 21.40 -1.10
CA SER A 49 -4.58 22.23 -2.06
C SER A 49 -3.10 22.23 -1.70
N ASP A 50 -2.26 21.77 -2.62
CA ASP A 50 -0.83 22.02 -2.59
C ASP A 50 -0.59 23.47 -3.07
N ILE A 51 -0.34 24.39 -2.14
CA ILE A 51 -0.10 25.80 -2.45
C ILE A 51 1.27 25.98 -3.14
N THR A 52 2.21 25.05 -2.92
CA THR A 52 3.57 25.13 -3.47
C THR A 52 3.62 24.65 -4.92
N LEU A 53 2.88 23.60 -5.26
CA LEU A 53 2.82 23.05 -6.62
C LEU A 53 1.58 23.49 -7.42
N GLY A 54 0.61 24.10 -6.76
CA GLY A 54 -0.68 24.46 -7.36
C GLY A 54 -1.57 23.26 -7.70
N GLU A 55 -1.25 22.07 -7.15
CA GLU A 55 -2.00 20.84 -7.37
C GLU A 55 -3.14 20.70 -6.36
N ILE A 56 -4.24 20.07 -6.77
CA ILE A 56 -5.33 19.68 -5.86
C ILE A 56 -5.30 18.16 -5.76
N HIS A 57 -5.03 17.65 -4.57
CA HIS A 57 -5.11 16.24 -4.26
C HIS A 57 -6.45 15.94 -3.58
N ARG A 58 -7.10 14.85 -3.98
CA ARG A 58 -8.34 14.38 -3.34
C ARG A 58 -8.11 12.97 -2.82
N ALA A 59 -8.08 12.84 -1.50
CA ALA A 59 -7.91 11.57 -0.80
C ALA A 59 -9.21 10.76 -0.86
N ASP A 60 -9.15 9.46 -1.16
CA ASP A 60 -10.34 8.59 -1.05
C ASP A 60 -10.89 8.58 0.37
N VAL A 61 -10.01 8.46 1.36
CA VAL A 61 -10.32 8.64 2.78
C VAL A 61 -9.16 9.37 3.47
N HIS A 62 -9.48 10.39 4.26
CA HIS A 62 -8.56 11.04 5.18
C HIS A 62 -9.15 11.07 6.60
N THR A 63 -8.36 10.62 7.57
CA THR A 63 -8.83 10.31 8.93
C THR A 63 -8.36 11.37 9.93
N PRO A 64 -9.05 11.54 11.09
CA PRO A 64 -8.66 12.54 12.09
C PRO A 64 -7.25 12.35 12.68
N CYS A 65 -6.72 11.12 12.67
CA CYS A 65 -5.34 10.84 13.10
C CYS A 65 -4.27 11.19 12.05
N GLY A 66 -4.69 11.80 10.93
CA GLY A 66 -3.85 12.29 9.84
C GLY A 66 -3.45 11.20 8.83
N THR A 67 -4.05 10.01 8.90
CA THR A 67 -3.80 8.92 7.95
C THR A 67 -4.67 9.10 6.71
N THR A 68 -4.05 9.05 5.53
CA THR A 68 -4.72 9.00 4.22
C THR A 68 -4.76 7.56 3.73
N LEU A 69 -5.92 7.11 3.26
CA LEU A 69 -6.09 5.83 2.60
C LEU A 69 -6.44 6.07 1.14
N GLU A 70 -5.71 5.42 0.23
CA GLU A 70 -5.95 5.46 -1.21
C GLU A 70 -6.32 4.07 -1.72
N PHE A 71 -7.43 3.98 -2.44
CA PHE A 71 -7.96 2.74 -2.97
C PHE A 71 -7.58 2.61 -4.44
N GLN A 72 -6.86 1.54 -4.78
CA GLN A 72 -6.39 1.35 -6.15
C GLN A 72 -6.92 0.06 -6.76
N ASN A 73 -7.83 0.23 -7.73
CA ASN A 73 -8.43 -0.87 -8.48
C ASN A 73 -7.74 -1.15 -9.83
N SER A 74 -7.16 -0.11 -10.44
CA SER A 74 -6.58 -0.15 -11.80
C SER A 74 -5.07 0.13 -11.76
N PRO A 75 -4.32 -0.03 -12.86
CA PRO A 75 -2.92 0.42 -12.91
C PRO A 75 -2.80 1.91 -12.58
N ILE A 76 -1.75 2.28 -11.86
CA ILE A 76 -1.33 3.65 -11.56
C ILE A 76 0.06 3.86 -12.14
N CYS A 77 0.37 5.06 -12.65
CA CYS A 77 1.72 5.39 -13.12
C CYS A 77 2.67 5.70 -11.96
N LEU A 78 3.97 5.67 -12.24
CA LEU A 78 4.98 5.91 -11.21
C LEU A 78 4.96 7.36 -10.70
N GLU A 79 4.65 8.30 -11.59
CA GLU A 79 4.56 9.73 -11.30
C GLU A 79 3.44 10.01 -10.29
N GLU A 80 2.26 9.43 -10.51
CA GLU A 80 1.11 9.59 -9.60
C GLU A 80 1.37 8.91 -8.25
N LEU A 81 1.97 7.71 -8.24
CA LEU A 81 2.40 7.04 -6.99
C LEU A 81 3.32 7.97 -6.18
N LYS A 82 4.38 8.50 -6.81
CA LYS A 82 5.36 9.38 -6.15
C LYS A 82 4.75 10.70 -5.70
N SER A 83 3.92 11.31 -6.53
CA SER A 83 3.23 12.56 -6.22
C SER A 83 2.35 12.39 -4.97
N ARG A 84 1.54 11.32 -4.92
CA ARG A 84 0.69 11.02 -3.75
C ARG A 84 1.48 10.70 -2.49
N GLU A 85 2.52 9.87 -2.57
CA GLU A 85 3.36 9.55 -1.40
C GLU A 85 4.16 10.76 -0.91
N ALA A 86 4.56 11.67 -1.79
CA ALA A 86 5.22 12.92 -1.40
C ALA A 86 4.24 13.89 -0.71
N PHE A 87 2.98 13.92 -1.16
CA PHE A 87 1.96 14.81 -0.63
C PHE A 87 1.41 14.33 0.73
N TYR A 88 1.15 13.03 0.87
CA TYR A 88 0.54 12.46 2.07
C TYR A 88 1.57 11.74 2.96
N PRO A 89 1.99 12.33 4.09
CA PRO A 89 3.06 11.75 4.92
C PRO A 89 2.68 10.42 5.58
N LYS A 90 1.38 10.21 5.85
CA LYS A 90 0.83 8.96 6.42
C LYS A 90 -0.16 8.32 5.45
N LEU A 91 0.31 7.98 4.26
CA LEU A 91 -0.50 7.28 3.27
C LEU A 91 -0.46 5.75 3.49
N ILE A 92 -1.58 5.08 3.24
CA ILE A 92 -1.68 3.62 3.08
C ILE A 92 -2.39 3.31 1.77
N TRP A 93 -1.77 2.46 0.95
CA TRP A 93 -2.38 1.94 -0.26
C TRP A 93 -3.23 0.71 0.05
N ILE A 94 -4.46 0.67 -0.44
CA ILE A 94 -5.29 -0.54 -0.41
C ILE A 94 -5.57 -0.94 -1.85
N LEU A 95 -5.09 -2.11 -2.22
CA LEU A 95 -5.13 -2.60 -3.59
C LEU A 95 -6.26 -3.61 -3.75
N ASN A 96 -7.00 -3.49 -4.85
CA ASN A 96 -7.92 -4.54 -5.26
C ASN A 96 -7.14 -5.72 -5.83
N GLY A 97 -6.83 -6.68 -4.97
CA GLY A 97 -6.08 -7.88 -5.30
C GLY A 97 -6.91 -8.97 -5.97
N LYS A 98 -8.24 -8.83 -6.09
CA LYS A 98 -9.12 -9.85 -6.71
C LYS A 98 -8.70 -10.25 -8.12
N LYS A 99 -8.02 -9.34 -8.85
CA LYS A 99 -7.53 -9.56 -10.22
C LYS A 99 -6.03 -9.88 -10.29
N PHE A 100 -5.33 -9.99 -9.16
CA PHE A 100 -3.89 -10.27 -9.16
C PHE A 100 -3.63 -11.70 -9.62
N LYS A 101 -3.02 -11.83 -10.80
CA LYS A 101 -2.58 -13.13 -11.31
C LYS A 101 -1.40 -13.62 -10.46
N GLY A 102 -1.44 -14.88 -10.05
CA GLY A 102 -0.33 -15.53 -9.36
C GLY A 102 0.00 -14.98 -7.97
N PHE A 103 -0.90 -14.20 -7.35
CA PHE A 103 -0.84 -13.89 -5.92
C PHE A 103 -1.44 -15.05 -5.13
N ARG A 104 -0.63 -15.71 -4.30
CA ARG A 104 -1.03 -16.85 -3.46
C ARG A 104 -0.52 -16.63 -2.05
N VAL A 105 -1.44 -16.67 -1.09
CA VAL A 105 -1.10 -16.82 0.34
C VAL A 105 -0.67 -18.27 0.55
N LEU A 106 0.49 -18.48 1.18
CA LEU A 106 1.11 -19.81 1.31
C LEU A 106 1.03 -20.32 2.75
N LYS A 107 2.15 -20.42 3.46
CA LYS A 107 2.24 -21.07 4.78
C LYS A 107 2.22 -20.03 5.88
N ASN A 108 1.59 -20.36 7.00
CA ASN A 108 1.73 -19.59 8.22
C ASN A 108 3.21 -19.51 8.65
N LEU A 109 3.59 -18.37 9.20
CA LEU A 109 4.93 -18.09 9.70
C LEU A 109 4.94 -18.06 11.23
N PRO A 110 6.07 -18.37 11.88
CA PRO A 110 6.29 -17.96 13.26
C PRO A 110 6.27 -16.43 13.39
N ASP A 111 6.35 -15.92 14.61
CA ASP A 111 6.63 -14.50 14.79
C ASP A 111 7.98 -14.20 14.13
N VAL A 112 7.98 -13.34 13.12
CA VAL A 112 9.16 -13.02 12.32
C VAL A 112 10.25 -12.29 13.13
N ASN A 113 9.88 -11.77 14.30
CA ASN A 113 10.77 -11.11 15.26
C ASN A 113 11.03 -11.97 16.51
N ASP A 114 10.65 -13.25 16.51
CA ASP A 114 10.99 -14.17 17.60
C ASP A 114 12.52 -14.24 17.77
N PRO A 115 13.08 -14.03 18.97
CA PRO A 115 14.52 -14.09 19.21
C PRO A 115 15.16 -15.42 18.79
N ALA A 116 14.42 -16.52 18.80
CA ALA A 116 14.91 -17.82 18.34
C ALA A 116 15.25 -17.81 16.82
N LEU A 117 14.73 -16.83 16.07
CA LEU A 117 15.04 -16.61 14.66
C LEU A 117 16.25 -15.70 14.41
N ASP A 118 16.90 -15.17 15.45
CA ASP A 118 18.02 -14.22 15.29
C ASP A 118 19.22 -14.83 14.56
N ALA A 119 19.42 -16.15 14.67
CA ALA A 119 20.48 -16.86 13.96
C ALA A 119 20.09 -17.32 12.55
N TYR A 120 18.87 -17.03 12.07
CA TYR A 120 18.32 -17.60 10.84
C TYR A 120 17.71 -16.55 9.90
N ASP A 121 17.82 -16.83 8.61
CA ASP A 121 17.19 -16.08 7.52
C ASP A 121 16.19 -16.97 6.79
N PHE A 122 15.05 -16.41 6.39
CA PHE A 122 14.07 -17.11 5.57
C PHE A 122 14.55 -17.20 4.11
N CYS A 123 14.38 -18.36 3.48
CA CYS A 123 14.68 -18.55 2.07
C CYS A 123 13.62 -17.90 1.17
N HIS A 124 14.02 -17.28 0.06
CA HIS A 124 13.12 -16.74 -0.98
C HIS A 124 12.59 -17.82 -1.92
N THR A 125 11.94 -18.83 -1.38
CA THR A 125 11.29 -19.91 -2.15
C THR A 125 9.85 -20.10 -1.71
N ASP A 126 9.02 -20.73 -2.55
CA ASP A 126 7.65 -21.11 -2.19
C ASP A 126 7.60 -22.12 -1.01
N HIS A 127 8.70 -22.84 -0.77
CA HIS A 127 8.84 -23.74 0.37
C HIS A 127 9.33 -22.99 1.60
N LEU A 128 8.52 -23.01 2.65
CA LEU A 128 8.87 -22.40 3.92
C LEU A 128 10.09 -23.10 4.53
N SER A 129 11.21 -22.39 4.49
CA SER A 129 12.52 -22.90 4.89
C SER A 129 13.42 -21.75 5.31
N MET A 130 14.51 -22.08 6.01
CA MET A 130 15.47 -21.11 6.52
C MET A 130 16.90 -21.58 6.28
N ILE A 131 17.83 -20.64 6.38
CA ILE A 131 19.28 -20.90 6.43
C ILE A 131 19.85 -20.29 7.70
N ARG A 132 20.94 -20.85 8.22
CA ARG A 132 21.66 -20.22 9.32
C ARG A 132 22.50 -19.07 8.79
N LYS A 133 22.45 -17.91 9.45
CA LYS A 133 23.28 -16.74 9.11
C LYS A 133 24.78 -17.07 9.05
N PRO A 134 25.37 -17.84 10.00
CA PRO A 134 26.79 -18.23 9.90
C PRO A 134 27.11 -19.08 8.67
N ASP A 135 26.21 -19.98 8.26
CA ASP A 135 26.42 -20.82 7.07
C ASP A 135 26.35 -19.98 5.78
N PHE A 136 25.43 -19.00 5.75
CA PHE A 136 25.33 -18.04 4.66
C PHE A 136 26.58 -17.18 4.51
N LEU A 137 27.10 -16.64 5.63
CA LEU A 137 28.32 -15.81 5.64
C LEU A 137 29.57 -16.58 5.21
N ARG A 138 29.63 -17.90 5.45
CA ARG A 138 30.72 -18.77 4.96
C ARG A 138 30.60 -19.13 3.47
N GLY A 139 29.51 -18.75 2.80
CA GLY A 139 29.25 -19.12 1.41
C GLY A 139 28.77 -20.57 1.23
N SER A 140 28.37 -21.24 2.31
CA SER A 140 27.90 -22.64 2.29
C SER A 140 26.55 -22.82 3.01
N PRO A 141 25.49 -22.08 2.62
CA PRO A 141 24.21 -22.13 3.30
C PRO A 141 23.55 -23.52 3.19
N ARG A 142 23.07 -24.05 4.31
CA ARG A 142 22.26 -25.28 4.35
C ARG A 142 20.81 -24.93 4.64
N VAL A 143 19.91 -25.42 3.78
CA VAL A 143 18.47 -25.21 3.90
C VAL A 143 17.89 -26.10 5.00
N LEU A 144 17.12 -25.50 5.89
CA LEU A 144 16.39 -26.13 6.98
C LEU A 144 14.89 -26.00 6.73
N SER A 145 14.16 -27.11 6.80
CA SER A 145 12.70 -27.07 6.85
C SER A 145 12.22 -26.82 8.27
N PHE A 146 10.95 -26.43 8.42
CA PHE A 146 10.31 -26.26 9.73
C PHE A 146 10.04 -27.59 10.47
N HIS A 147 10.41 -28.73 9.89
CA HIS A 147 10.44 -30.02 10.60
C HIS A 147 11.79 -30.28 11.30
N HIS A 148 12.82 -29.47 11.03
CA HIS A 148 14.14 -29.61 11.63
C HIS A 148 14.06 -29.43 13.16
N PRO A 149 14.82 -30.21 13.97
CA PRO A 149 14.78 -30.12 15.44
C PRO A 149 14.95 -28.72 16.03
N GLU A 150 15.71 -27.86 15.34
CA GLU A 150 15.95 -26.45 15.72
C GLU A 150 14.73 -25.55 15.48
N LEU A 151 13.93 -25.82 14.46
CA LEU A 151 12.82 -24.94 14.03
C LEU A 151 11.44 -25.48 14.43
N ARG A 152 11.30 -26.80 14.61
CA ARG A 152 10.00 -27.47 14.85
C ARG A 152 9.28 -27.04 16.12
N LYS A 153 9.99 -26.42 17.07
CA LYS A 153 9.43 -25.94 18.34
C LYS A 153 8.90 -24.51 18.25
N LEU A 154 9.17 -23.80 17.15
CA LEU A 154 8.74 -22.42 17.00
C LEU A 154 7.21 -22.35 16.86
N PRO A 155 6.54 -21.52 17.67
CA PRO A 155 5.10 -21.35 17.54
C PRO A 155 4.78 -20.69 16.20
N ILE A 156 3.86 -21.29 15.46
CA ILE A 156 3.36 -20.72 14.21
C ILE A 156 2.21 -19.77 14.52
N THR A 157 2.27 -18.56 13.98
CA THR A 157 1.23 -17.54 14.17
C THR A 157 0.03 -17.80 13.27
N SER A 158 -1.13 -17.29 13.66
CA SER A 158 -2.34 -17.30 12.83
C SER A 158 -2.43 -16.11 11.88
N CYS A 159 -1.54 -15.11 12.00
CA CYS A 159 -1.64 -13.84 11.29
C CYS A 159 -0.49 -13.54 10.33
N TYR A 160 0.66 -14.23 10.41
CA TYR A 160 1.74 -14.06 9.45
C TYR A 160 1.79 -15.21 8.45
N TYR A 161 1.99 -14.85 7.18
CA TYR A 161 2.01 -15.81 6.08
C TYR A 161 3.15 -15.51 5.11
N SER A 162 3.82 -16.56 4.63
CA SER A 162 4.56 -16.48 3.38
C SER A 162 3.59 -16.34 2.22
N PHE A 163 4.07 -15.78 1.11
CA PHE A 163 3.26 -15.63 -0.08
C PHE A 163 4.13 -15.69 -1.33
N CYS A 164 3.45 -15.90 -2.45
CA CYS A 164 4.04 -15.79 -3.77
C CYS A 164 3.22 -14.76 -4.55
N TRP A 165 3.87 -13.81 -5.20
CA TRP A 165 3.21 -12.91 -6.15
C TRP A 165 3.96 -12.94 -7.47
N LYS A 166 3.42 -13.69 -8.44
CA LYS A 166 3.96 -13.71 -9.81
C LYS A 166 3.45 -12.50 -10.56
N HIS A 167 4.33 -11.86 -11.34
CA HIS A 167 3.99 -10.69 -12.16
C HIS A 167 3.36 -9.50 -11.41
N PRO A 168 3.89 -9.06 -10.25
CA PRO A 168 3.45 -7.82 -9.63
C PRO A 168 3.72 -6.64 -10.57
N HIS A 169 2.81 -5.68 -10.58
CA HIS A 169 3.01 -4.46 -11.35
C HIS A 169 4.21 -3.70 -10.77
N ARG A 170 5.18 -3.37 -11.64
CA ARG A 170 6.50 -2.85 -11.20
C ARG A 170 6.42 -1.58 -10.37
N VAL A 171 5.37 -0.78 -10.55
CA VAL A 171 5.13 0.46 -9.80
C VAL A 171 5.08 0.20 -8.30
N TRP A 172 4.51 -0.92 -7.85
CA TRP A 172 4.40 -1.22 -6.42
C TRP A 172 5.73 -1.56 -5.75
N TYR A 173 6.78 -1.90 -6.51
CA TYR A 173 8.14 -2.02 -5.95
C TYR A 173 8.75 -0.67 -5.56
N GLN A 174 8.20 0.43 -6.08
CA GLN A 174 8.68 1.79 -5.79
C GLN A 174 7.90 2.45 -4.65
N ALA A 175 6.82 1.81 -4.19
CA ALA A 175 6.01 2.33 -3.08
C ALA A 175 6.82 2.30 -1.79
N LYS A 176 6.83 3.43 -1.08
CA LYS A 176 7.47 3.58 0.23
C LYS A 176 6.46 3.47 1.36
N ASN A 177 5.19 3.72 1.06
CA ASN A 177 4.11 3.66 2.02
C ASN A 177 3.54 2.24 2.16
N PRO A 178 2.93 1.90 3.30
CA PRO A 178 2.34 0.58 3.52
C PRO A 178 1.33 0.20 2.43
N ILE A 179 1.41 -1.06 1.97
CA ILE A 179 0.46 -1.63 1.03
C ILE A 179 -0.36 -2.71 1.74
N VAL A 180 -1.68 -2.64 1.58
CA VAL A 180 -2.65 -3.64 1.98
C VAL A 180 -3.34 -4.19 0.75
N VAL A 181 -3.48 -5.50 0.66
CA VAL A 181 -4.13 -6.17 -0.47
C VAL A 181 -5.45 -6.77 0.01
N ASP A 182 -6.53 -6.41 -0.69
CA ASP A 182 -7.84 -7.01 -0.52
C ASP A 182 -8.09 -8.06 -1.61
N LEU A 183 -8.13 -9.33 -1.22
CA LEU A 183 -8.38 -10.45 -2.14
C LEU A 183 -9.88 -10.74 -2.34
N GLY A 184 -10.77 -9.92 -1.75
CA GLY A 184 -12.23 -10.03 -1.89
C GLY A 184 -12.92 -10.92 -0.86
N GLY A 185 -12.22 -11.29 0.22
CA GLY A 185 -12.74 -12.10 1.33
C GLY A 185 -12.93 -11.33 2.62
N HIS A 186 -13.02 -12.04 3.75
CA HIS A 186 -13.12 -11.43 5.09
C HIS A 186 -11.82 -10.76 5.57
N PHE A 187 -10.69 -11.25 5.07
CA PHE A 187 -9.36 -10.81 5.46
C PHE A 187 -8.70 -9.93 4.40
N ILE A 188 -7.87 -9.02 4.88
CA ILE A 188 -6.95 -8.22 4.08
C ILE A 188 -5.52 -8.52 4.52
N TYR A 189 -4.57 -8.28 3.63
CA TYR A 189 -3.18 -8.70 3.81
C TYR A 189 -2.26 -7.52 3.64
N GLN A 190 -1.66 -7.05 4.74
CA GLN A 190 -0.63 -6.03 4.68
C GLN A 190 0.69 -6.67 4.23
N LEU A 191 1.31 -6.11 3.19
CA LEU A 191 2.66 -6.46 2.79
C LEU A 191 3.66 -5.88 3.79
N LYS A 192 4.46 -6.75 4.40
CA LYS A 192 5.52 -6.38 5.33
C LYS A 192 6.84 -7.01 4.88
N GLN A 193 7.94 -6.50 5.43
CA GLN A 193 9.27 -7.03 5.16
C GLN A 193 10.01 -7.24 6.47
N ARG A 194 10.76 -8.34 6.55
CA ARG A 194 11.74 -8.61 7.60
C ARG A 194 13.12 -8.34 7.02
N ARG A 195 13.90 -7.46 7.67
CA ARG A 195 15.31 -7.25 7.33
C ARG A 195 16.12 -8.48 7.74
N GLN A 196 16.94 -8.99 6.82
CA GLN A 196 17.77 -10.17 7.04
C GLN A 196 19.00 -10.16 6.12
N LEU A 197 20.02 -10.97 6.39
CA LEU A 197 21.31 -10.90 5.68
C LEU A 197 21.21 -11.42 4.24
N SER A 198 20.38 -12.44 4.00
CA SER A 198 20.15 -13.02 2.68
C SER A 198 19.18 -12.20 1.80
N GLY A 199 18.96 -10.92 2.14
CA GLY A 199 18.02 -10.02 1.49
C GLY A 199 16.64 -10.03 2.14
N ASP A 200 15.96 -8.88 2.13
CA ASP A 200 14.68 -8.68 2.83
C ASP A 200 13.67 -9.77 2.50
N TYR A 201 13.01 -10.32 3.53
CA TYR A 201 11.99 -11.32 3.36
C TYR A 201 10.59 -10.68 3.37
N PRO A 202 9.87 -10.67 2.24
CA PRO A 202 8.51 -10.17 2.21
C PRO A 202 7.56 -11.21 2.81
N TYR A 203 6.61 -10.76 3.63
CA TYR A 203 5.57 -11.58 4.22
C TYR A 203 4.25 -10.82 4.30
N LEU A 204 3.15 -11.54 4.55
CA LEU A 204 1.83 -10.97 4.75
C LEU A 204 1.48 -10.94 6.23
N HIS A 205 0.93 -9.81 6.67
CA HIS A 205 0.20 -9.71 7.92
C HIS A 205 -1.30 -9.67 7.62
N MET A 206 -1.97 -10.77 7.96
CA MET A 206 -3.40 -10.95 7.81
C MET A 206 -4.15 -10.28 8.95
N MET A 207 -5.19 -9.53 8.61
CA MET A 207 -6.13 -8.94 9.57
C MET A 207 -7.54 -8.91 8.97
N THR A 208 -8.56 -8.76 9.82
CA THR A 208 -9.93 -8.60 9.31
C THR A 208 -10.10 -7.20 8.75
N ARG A 209 -10.95 -7.06 7.72
CA ARG A 209 -11.30 -5.74 7.19
C ARG A 209 -11.91 -4.84 8.28
N LYS A 210 -12.75 -5.41 9.16
CA LYS A 210 -13.36 -4.72 10.29
C LYS A 210 -12.32 -4.15 11.26
N SER A 211 -11.40 -4.99 11.75
CA SER A 211 -10.35 -4.56 12.69
C SER A 211 -9.40 -3.54 12.08
N PHE A 212 -9.19 -3.55 10.75
CA PHE A 212 -8.41 -2.52 10.07
C PHE A 212 -9.14 -1.16 10.10
N ILE A 213 -10.41 -1.12 9.69
CA ILE A 213 -11.20 0.12 9.66
C ILE A 213 -11.33 0.73 11.06
N GLU A 214 -11.59 -0.10 12.08
CA GLU A 214 -11.75 0.34 13.47
C GLU A 214 -10.52 1.06 14.04
N GLN A 215 -9.33 0.91 13.46
CA GLN A 215 -8.13 1.64 13.88
C GLN A 215 -8.18 3.13 13.51
N TYR A 216 -9.04 3.51 12.57
CA TYR A 216 -9.06 4.85 11.96
C TYR A 216 -10.37 5.62 12.18
N VAL A 217 -11.36 4.97 12.79
CA VAL A 217 -12.69 5.54 13.07
C VAL A 217 -12.86 5.88 14.56
N ARG A 218 -11.85 5.58 15.39
CA ARG A 218 -11.82 5.92 16.81
C ARG A 218 -11.33 7.33 17.07
#